data_AF-A0A2P8IBS3-F1
#
_entry.id   AF-A0A2P8IBS3-F1
#
_cell.length_a   1.000
_cell.length_b   1.000
_cell.length_c   1.000
_cell.angle_alpha   90.00
_cell.angle_beta   90.00
_cell.angle_gamma   90.00
#
_symmetry.space_group_name_H-M   'P 1'
#
loop_
_entity.id
_entity.type
_entity.pdbx_description
1 polymer ?
#
loop_
_entity_poly.entity_id
_entity_poly.type
_entity_poly.pdbx_seq_one_letter_code
_entity_poly.pdbx_strand_id
1 'polypeptide(L)' 'MTYAADRLHEEVAYVAYHFHWQREQILDLEHHERRRWVREIARINTRVNEGG' A
#
# COMPACT_ATOMS: atom_id res chain seq x y z
N MET A 1 -11.55 14.67 -13.82
CA MET A 1 -10.30 13.89 -13.77
C MET A 1 -9.92 13.70 -12.30
N THR A 2 -10.32 12.57 -11.73
CA THR A 2 -10.14 12.15 -10.32
C THR A 2 -8.99 11.16 -10.15
N TYR A 3 -7.98 11.21 -11.03
CA TYR A 3 -6.81 10.31 -11.01
C TYR A 3 -6.10 10.23 -9.64
N ALA A 4 -6.15 11.30 -8.85
CA ALA A 4 -5.56 11.31 -7.51
C ALA A 4 -6.36 10.46 -6.50
N ALA A 5 -7.68 10.37 -6.65
CA ALA A 5 -8.55 9.60 -5.77
C ALA A 5 -8.47 8.10 -6.08
N ASP A 6 -8.43 7.73 -7.37
CA ASP A 6 -8.32 6.33 -7.78
C ASP A 6 -6.99 5.72 -7.31
N ARG A 7 -5.88 6.44 -7.50
CA ARG A 7 -4.56 6.03 -7.01
C ARG A 7 -4.50 5.89 -5.48
N LEU A 8 -5.17 6.79 -4.75
CA LEU A 8 -5.27 6.69 -3.30
C LEU A 8 -6.01 5.41 -2.89
N HIS A 9 -7.09 5.09 -3.59
CA HIS A 9 -7.87 3.88 -3.33
C HIS A 9 -7.05 2.61 -3.55
N GLU A 10 -6.28 2.56 -4.64
CA GLU A 10 -5.35 1.47 -4.93
C GLU A 10 -4.27 1.30 -3.86
N GLU A 11 -3.63 2.40 -3.43
CA GLU A 11 -2.61 2.38 -2.37
C GLU A 11 -3.18 1.82 -1.06
N VAL A 12 -4.39 2.25 -0.69
CA VAL A 12 -5.07 1.80 0.54
C VAL A 12 -5.46 0.33 0.44
N ALA A 13 -6.05 -0.08 -0.68
CA ALA A 13 -6.44 -1.48 -0.91
C ALA A 13 -5.23 -2.41 -0.86
N TYR A 14 -4.10 -2.01 -1.46
CA TYR A 14 -2.87 -2.80 -1.47
C TYR A 14 -2.30 -3.01 -0.05
N VAL A 15 -2.25 -1.96 0.76
CA VAL A 15 -1.78 -2.06 2.15
C VAL A 15 -2.74 -2.90 2.99
N ALA A 16 -4.05 -2.67 2.86
CA ALA A 16 -5.06 -3.42 3.59
C ALA A 16 -5.06 -4.92 3.24
N TYR A 17 -4.83 -5.26 1.97
CA TYR A 17 -4.76 -6.66 1.53
C TYR A 17 -3.56 -7.41 2.13
N HIS A 18 -2.40 -6.75 2.25
CA HIS A 18 -1.16 -7.40 2.72
C HIS A 18 -0.95 -7.37 4.24
N PHE A 19 -1.36 -6.30 4.92
CA PHE A 19 -1.14 -6.14 6.37
C PHE A 19 -2.43 -6.13 7.20
N HIS A 20 -3.60 -6.19 6.57
CA HIS A 20 -4.91 -6.20 7.24
C HIS A 20 -5.13 -5.00 8.19
N TRP A 21 -4.46 -3.89 7.93
CA TRP A 21 -4.70 -2.64 8.65
C TRP A 21 -6.07 -2.07 8.29
N GLN A 22 -6.70 -1.40 9.26
CA GLN A 22 -7.97 -0.74 9.03
C GLN A 22 -7.79 0.41 8.04
N ARG A 23 -8.78 0.59 7.17
CA ARG A 23 -8.76 1.62 6.12
C ARG A 23 -8.50 3.01 6.70
N GLU A 24 -9.11 3.31 7.84
CA GLU A 24 -8.98 4.58 8.56
C GLU A 24 -7.52 4.85 8.96
N GLN A 25 -6.82 3.83 9.47
CA GLN A 25 -5.41 3.97 9.87
C GLN A 25 -4.50 4.25 8.66
N ILE A 26 -4.80 3.68 7.50
CA ILE A 26 -4.01 3.89 6.28
C ILE A 26 -4.28 5.28 5.67
N LEU A 27 -5.52 5.79 5.81
CA LEU A 27 -5.90 7.12 5.37
C LEU A 27 -5.31 8.22 6.26
N ASP A 28 -5.11 7.94 7.56
CA ASP A 28 -4.44 8.85 8.50
C ASP A 28 -2.92 8.96 8.25
N LEU A 29 -2.32 8.03 7.51
CA LEU A 29 -0.91 8.11 7.13
C LEU A 29 -0.65 9.28 6.18
N GLU A 30 0.45 9.97 6.42
CA GLU A 30 0.96 10.94 5.48
C GLU A 30 1.22 10.28 4.11
N HIS A 31 1.02 11.05 3.04
CA HIS A 31 1.12 10.52 1.68
C HIS A 31 2.48 9.89 1.39
N HIS A 32 3.55 10.47 1.94
CA HIS A 32 4.92 9.98 1.78
C HIS A 32 5.13 8.64 2.52
N GLU A 33 4.50 8.47 3.67
CA GLU A 33 4.61 7.29 4.51
C GLU A 33 3.83 6.13 3.91
N ARG A 34 2.59 6.35 3.46
CA ARG A 34 1.81 5.34 2.74
C ARG A 34 2.55 4.80 1.51
N ARG A 35 3.14 5.70 0.70
CA ARG A 35 3.97 5.30 -0.45
C ARG A 35 5.24 4.53 -0.05
N ARG A 36 5.77 4.72 1.16
CA ARG A 36 6.89 3.92 1.67
C ARG A 36 6.43 2.51 1.99
N TRP A 37 5.29 2.36 2.67
CA TRP A 37 4.70 1.06 2.98
C TRP A 37 4.39 0.24 1.73
N VAL A 38 3.75 0.85 0.72
CA VAL A 38 3.48 0.19 -0.57
C VAL A 38 4.76 -0.36 -1.21
N ARG A 39 5.85 0.44 -1.21
CA ARG A 39 7.14 0.00 -1.77
C ARG A 39 7.79 -1.13 -0.97
N GLU A 40 7.65 -1.10 0.34
CA GLU A 40 8.24 -2.14 1.21
C GLU A 40 7.51 -3.47 1.06
N ILE A 41 6.17 -3.45 1.00
CA ILE A 41 5.35 -4.63 0.70
C ILE A 41 5.76 -5.24 -0.64
N ALA A 42 5.90 -4.42 -1.69
CA ALA A 42 6.30 -4.89 -3.00
C ALA A 42 7.69 -5.57 -2.95
N ARG A 43 8.66 -4.97 -2.25
CA ARG A 43 10.01 -5.56 -2.06
C ARG A 43 9.96 -6.91 -1.34
N ILE A 44 9.15 -7.03 -0.29
CA ILE A 44 9.00 -8.28 0.45
C ILE A 44 8.40 -9.36 -0.47
N ASN A 45 7.32 -9.05 -1.19
CA ASN A 45 6.70 -9.99 -2.12
C ASN A 45 7.64 -10.42 -3.25
N THR A 46 8.41 -9.49 -3.83
CA THR A 46 9.39 -9.84 -4.86
C THR A 46 10.40 -10.83 -4.33
N ARG A 47 10.96 -10.61 -3.13
CA ARG A 47 11.93 -11.54 -2.52
C ARG A 47 11.33 -12.90 -2.20
N VAL A 48 10.09 -12.94 -1.71
CA VAL A 48 9.40 -14.19 -1.40
C VAL A 48 9.13 -14.99 -2.68
N ASN A 49 8.68 -14.33 -3.75
CA ASN A 49 8.41 -14.98 -5.03
C ASN A 49 9.67 -15.40 -5.80
N GLU A 50 10.81 -14.74 -5.60
CA GLU A 50 12.09 -15.12 -6.21
C GLU A 50 12.79 -16.29 -5.48
N GLY A 51 12.40 -16.58 -4.24
CA GLY A 51 13.00 -17.62 -3.40
C GLY A 51 12.20 -18.92 -3.27
N GLY A 52 11.03 -19.02 -3.93
CA GLY A 52 10.19 -20.21 -3.97
C GLY A 52 10.19 -20.88 -5.34
#